data_AF-A0A7Y5Y629-F1
#
_entry.id   AF-A0A7Y5Y629-F1
#
_cell.length_a   1.000
_cell.length_b   1.000
_cell.length_c   1.000
_cell.angle_alpha   90.00
_cell.angle_beta   90.00
_cell.angle_gamma   90.00
#
_symmetry.space_group_name_H-M   'P 1'
#
loop_
_entity.id
_entity.type
_entity.pdbx_description
1 polymer ?
#
loop_
_entity_poly.entity_id
_entity_poly.type
_entity_poly.pdbx_seq_one_letter_code
_entity_poly.pdbx_strand_id
1 'polypeptide(L)'
;MNRVAPDGVAGEAVTPVCRERVAAASKKSQVAPLHPKPNGFWQRMFAARHDGRLWNPHLRRVFPHLDAHRSVAQHRKAIHDALETNRQLRNRIAHHEPIFHRALEAEYRLIGQLIAWRSPQTFCRMHQHQQITTWLAARP
;
A
#
# COMPACT_ATOMS: atom_id res chain seq x y z
N MET A 1 54.24 -12.21 15.73
CA MET A 1 53.74 -10.87 15.36
C MET A 1 52.81 -11.03 14.17
N ASN A 2 51.52 -10.79 14.41
CA ASN A 2 50.43 -10.87 13.44
C ASN A 2 50.48 -9.74 12.41
N ARG A 3 50.03 -10.04 11.18
CA ARG A 3 49.31 -9.18 10.19
C ARG A 3 49.00 -10.10 9.01
N VAL A 4 47.83 -10.74 8.89
CA VAL A 4 46.51 -10.19 8.52
C VAL A 4 46.58 -9.32 7.27
N ALA A 5 45.97 -9.84 6.20
CA ALA A 5 45.83 -9.27 4.85
C ALA A 5 44.92 -8.03 4.83
N PRO A 6 44.96 -7.21 3.76
CA PRO A 6 43.86 -6.33 3.40
C PRO A 6 43.10 -6.85 2.16
N ASP A 7 41.86 -7.21 2.43
CA ASP A 7 40.62 -6.90 1.69
C ASP A 7 40.72 -6.40 0.25
N GLY A 8 40.10 -7.16 -0.65
CA GLY A 8 39.86 -6.77 -2.04
C GLY A 8 38.92 -7.75 -2.73
N VAL A 9 37.71 -7.96 -2.21
CA VAL A 9 36.69 -8.75 -2.92
C VAL A 9 35.74 -7.78 -3.61
N ALA A 10 35.86 -7.78 -4.93
CA ALA A 10 35.03 -7.09 -5.88
C ALA A 10 33.54 -7.41 -5.68
N GLY A 11 32.70 -6.41 -5.93
CA GLY A 11 31.25 -6.51 -5.84
C GLY A 11 30.71 -7.61 -6.75
N GLU A 12 30.15 -8.63 -6.13
CA GLU A 12 29.42 -9.69 -6.80
C GLU A 12 27.97 -9.24 -6.94
N ALA A 13 27.60 -8.83 -8.16
CA ALA A 13 26.25 -8.50 -8.55
C ALA A 13 25.38 -9.76 -8.49
N VAL A 14 24.60 -9.89 -7.43
CA VAL A 14 23.56 -10.95 -7.33
C VAL A 14 22.37 -10.52 -8.19
N THR A 15 22.36 -10.91 -9.46
CA THR A 15 21.15 -10.96 -10.28
C THR A 15 20.36 -12.24 -9.95
N PRO A 16 19.08 -12.18 -9.56
CA PRO A 16 18.24 -13.36 -9.59
C PRO A 16 17.60 -13.53 -10.97
N VAL A 17 17.84 -14.71 -11.54
CA VAL A 17 17.26 -15.25 -12.77
C VAL A 17 15.73 -15.26 -12.69
N CYS A 18 15.07 -14.56 -13.61
CA CYS A 18 13.63 -14.65 -13.84
C CYS A 18 13.36 -15.71 -14.92
N ARG A 19 12.81 -16.89 -14.54
CA ARG A 19 12.46 -17.93 -15.51
C ARG A 19 10.94 -18.21 -15.58
N GLU A 20 10.46 -18.04 -16.82
CA GLU A 20 9.30 -18.52 -17.59
C GLU A 20 7.87 -18.75 -17.03
N ARG A 21 6.96 -17.96 -17.63
CA ARG A 21 5.61 -18.17 -18.19
C ARG A 21 4.79 -19.42 -17.82
N VAL A 22 3.58 -19.16 -17.31
CA VAL A 22 2.42 -20.07 -17.35
C VAL A 22 1.26 -19.40 -18.09
N ALA A 23 0.61 -20.15 -18.97
CA ALA A 23 -0.41 -19.71 -19.93
C ALA A 23 -1.69 -19.15 -19.27
N ALA A 24 -2.28 -18.12 -19.90
CA ALA A 24 -3.53 -17.51 -19.49
C ALA A 24 -4.74 -18.34 -19.99
N ALA A 25 -5.54 -18.85 -19.06
CA ALA A 25 -6.84 -19.44 -19.36
C ALA A 25 -7.93 -18.35 -19.35
N SER A 26 -8.60 -18.15 -20.49
CA SER A 26 -9.75 -17.27 -20.64
C SER A 26 -11.01 -17.90 -20.03
N LYS A 27 -11.56 -17.29 -18.99
CA LYS A 27 -12.88 -17.64 -18.44
C LYS A 27 -13.87 -16.49 -18.69
N LYS A 28 -15.00 -16.82 -19.32
CA LYS A 28 -16.12 -15.91 -19.61
C LYS A 28 -16.62 -15.30 -18.30
N SER A 29 -16.61 -13.97 -18.21
CA SER A 29 -17.04 -13.21 -17.03
C SER A 29 -18.55 -13.11 -17.01
N GLN A 30 -19.20 -13.93 -16.17
CA GLN A 30 -20.62 -13.80 -15.87
C GLN A 30 -20.78 -12.74 -14.78
N VAL A 31 -21.45 -11.63 -15.11
CA VAL A 31 -21.61 -10.48 -14.20
C VAL A 31 -22.68 -10.80 -13.17
N ALA A 32 -22.25 -11.07 -11.94
CA ALA A 32 -23.14 -11.31 -10.80
C ALA A 32 -23.77 -9.99 -10.29
N PRO A 33 -24.97 -10.02 -9.69
CA PRO A 33 -25.62 -8.85 -9.12
C PRO A 33 -24.76 -8.19 -8.05
N LEU A 34 -24.76 -6.85 -8.02
CA LEU A 34 -23.96 -6.02 -7.14
C LEU A 34 -24.36 -6.24 -5.66
N HIS A 35 -23.70 -7.19 -5.00
CA HIS A 35 -23.75 -7.36 -3.54
C HIS A 35 -23.45 -6.03 -2.82
N PRO A 36 -24.05 -5.75 -1.66
CA PRO A 36 -23.66 -4.62 -0.82
C PRO A 36 -22.20 -4.79 -0.44
N LYS A 37 -21.30 -4.09 -1.13
CA LYS A 37 -19.86 -4.31 -0.98
C LYS A 37 -19.47 -3.88 0.45
N PRO A 38 -18.85 -4.75 1.28
CA PRO A 38 -18.44 -4.43 2.66
C PRO A 38 -17.21 -3.49 2.69
N ASN A 39 -17.19 -2.49 1.82
CA ASN A 39 -16.10 -1.59 1.50
C ASN A 39 -15.73 -0.63 2.64
N GLY A 40 -16.59 -0.50 3.66
CA GLY A 40 -16.39 0.35 4.84
C GLY A 40 -16.09 -0.41 6.12
N PHE A 41 -15.91 -1.74 6.08
CA PHE A 41 -15.55 -2.50 7.28
C PHE A 41 -14.21 -2.02 7.87
N TRP A 42 -13.16 -2.02 7.03
CA TRP A 42 -11.80 -1.68 7.47
C TRP A 42 -11.70 -0.27 8.01
N GLN A 43 -12.25 0.72 7.30
CA GLN A 43 -12.30 2.11 7.79
C GLN A 43 -12.99 2.21 9.15
N ARG A 44 -14.18 1.61 9.31
CA ARG A 44 -14.94 1.65 10.58
C ARG A 44 -14.20 0.97 11.73
N MET A 45 -13.28 0.04 11.44
CA MET A 45 -12.40 -0.57 12.44
C MET A 45 -11.48 0.49 13.07
N PHE A 46 -11.00 1.46 12.30
CA PHE A 46 -10.17 2.57 12.76
C PHE A 46 -10.95 3.76 13.33
N ALA A 47 -12.23 3.58 13.70
CA ALA A 47 -12.99 4.62 14.40
C ALA A 47 -12.55 4.78 15.87
N ALA A 48 -12.69 5.99 16.43
CA ALA A 48 -12.26 6.35 17.79
C ALA A 48 -12.85 5.45 18.89
N ARG A 49 -14.03 4.87 18.66
CA ARG A 49 -14.70 3.95 19.57
C ARG A 49 -13.91 2.66 19.85
N HIS A 50 -12.95 2.30 18.98
CA HIS A 50 -12.12 1.10 19.16
C HIS A 50 -10.74 1.42 19.74
N ASP A 51 -10.47 2.67 20.15
CA ASP A 51 -9.14 3.11 20.58
C ASP A 51 -8.70 2.38 21.85
N GLY A 52 -9.58 2.32 22.86
CA GLY A 52 -9.25 1.74 24.15
C GLY A 52 -8.86 0.26 24.06
N ARG A 53 -9.70 -0.57 23.45
CA ARG A 53 -9.53 -2.04 23.45
C ARG A 53 -8.61 -2.55 22.35
N LEU A 54 -8.62 -1.92 21.17
CA LEU A 54 -7.95 -2.45 19.98
C LEU A 54 -6.68 -1.68 19.65
N TRP A 55 -6.77 -0.37 19.47
CA TRP A 55 -5.67 0.38 18.86
C TRP A 55 -4.60 0.84 19.84
N ASN A 56 -4.96 1.27 21.06
CA ASN A 56 -4.01 1.64 22.09
C ASN A 56 -2.95 0.55 22.36
N PRO A 57 -3.34 -0.73 22.56
CA PRO A 57 -2.37 -1.80 22.79
C PRO A 57 -1.76 -2.39 21.51
N HIS A 58 -2.44 -2.36 20.36
CA HIS A 58 -2.03 -3.15 19.20
C HIS A 58 -1.59 -2.36 17.96
N LEU A 59 -1.86 -1.05 17.88
CA LEU A 59 -1.58 -0.28 16.66
C LEU A 59 -0.10 -0.34 16.27
N ARG A 60 0.81 -0.13 17.23
CA ARG A 60 2.26 -0.18 17.00
C ARG A 60 2.79 -1.58 16.67
N ARG A 61 2.08 -2.64 17.08
CA ARG A 61 2.42 -4.02 16.71
C ARG A 61 1.99 -4.33 15.27
N VAL A 62 0.83 -3.82 14.85
CA VAL A 62 0.30 -4.04 13.49
C VAL A 62 1.04 -3.17 12.48
N PHE A 63 1.38 -1.93 12.84
CA PHE A 63 2.13 -1.00 12.01
C PHE A 63 3.47 -0.67 12.68
N PRO A 64 4.49 -1.52 12.47
CA PRO A 64 5.79 -1.36 13.14
C PRO A 64 6.59 -0.16 12.66
N HIS A 65 6.24 0.42 11.49
CA HIS A 65 6.97 1.54 10.88
C HIS A 65 6.24 2.89 11.05
N LEU A 66 5.40 3.02 12.08
CA LEU A 66 4.80 4.31 12.44
C LEU A 66 5.84 5.22 13.12
N ASP A 67 5.64 6.53 12.96
CA ASP A 67 6.44 7.54 13.63
C ASP A 67 6.33 7.38 15.15
N ALA A 68 7.46 7.37 15.86
CA ALA A 68 7.46 7.21 17.30
C ALA A 68 6.88 8.44 18.03
N HIS A 69 7.01 9.63 17.44
CA HIS A 69 6.70 10.92 18.07
C HIS A 69 5.22 11.28 18.10
N ARG A 70 4.40 10.61 17.29
CA ARG A 70 2.95 10.86 17.22
C ARG A 70 2.17 9.90 18.13
N SER A 71 1.06 10.38 18.66
CA SER A 71 0.18 9.58 19.52
C SER A 71 -0.53 8.48 18.72
N VAL A 72 -0.97 7.42 19.40
CA VAL A 72 -1.74 6.34 18.78
C VAL A 72 -3.05 6.86 18.16
N ALA A 73 -3.72 7.80 18.84
CA ALA A 73 -4.93 8.44 18.34
C ALA A 73 -4.68 9.25 17.05
N GLN A 74 -3.55 9.96 16.96
CA GLN A 74 -3.17 10.70 15.75
C GLN A 74 -2.90 9.77 14.57
N HIS A 75 -2.15 8.69 14.78
CA HIS A 75 -1.90 7.69 13.73
C HIS A 75 -3.17 7.00 13.28
N ARG A 76 -4.03 6.59 14.22
CA ARG A 76 -5.32 5.99 13.88
C ARG A 76 -6.16 6.94 13.04
N LYS A 77 -6.27 8.22 13.44
CA LYS A 77 -7.01 9.22 12.67
C LYS A 77 -6.44 9.34 11.25
N ALA A 78 -5.11 9.41 11.10
CA ALA A 78 -4.46 9.46 9.80
C ALA A 78 -4.77 8.21 8.95
N ILE A 79 -4.71 7.01 9.54
CA ILE A 79 -5.03 5.75 8.85
C ILE A 79 -6.52 5.71 8.45
N HIS A 80 -7.41 6.13 9.36
CA HIS A 80 -8.85 6.19 9.11
C HIS A 80 -9.17 7.10 7.92
N ASP A 81 -8.63 8.32 7.92
CA ASP A 81 -8.87 9.30 6.87
C ASP A 81 -8.27 8.83 5.54
N ALA A 82 -7.10 8.20 5.59
CA ALA A 82 -6.48 7.64 4.40
C ALA A 82 -7.28 6.49 3.78
N LEU A 83 -7.84 5.61 4.62
CA LEU A 83 -8.73 4.53 4.19
C LEU A 83 -10.04 5.08 3.62
N GLU A 84 -10.56 6.19 4.15
CA GLU A 84 -11.73 6.86 3.58
C GLU A 84 -11.46 7.42 2.18
N THR A 85 -10.33 8.10 1.99
CA THR A 85 -9.93 8.59 0.67
C THR A 85 -9.77 7.43 -0.32
N ASN A 86 -9.11 6.34 0.08
CA ASN A 86 -8.98 5.13 -0.73
C ASN A 86 -10.34 4.51 -1.05
N ARG A 87 -11.25 4.46 -0.06
CA ARG A 87 -12.60 3.92 -0.22
C ARG A 87 -13.37 4.68 -1.29
N GLN A 88 -13.33 6.01 -1.26
CA GLN A 88 -13.97 6.88 -2.24
C GLN A 88 -13.35 6.69 -3.62
N LEU A 89 -12.03 6.69 -3.75
CA LEU A 89 -11.34 6.47 -5.03
C LEU A 89 -11.77 5.13 -5.66
N ARG A 90 -11.63 4.04 -4.90
CA ARG A 90 -11.98 2.69 -5.36
C ARG A 90 -13.46 2.56 -5.71
N ASN A 91 -14.34 3.24 -4.97
CA ASN A 91 -15.77 3.26 -5.29
C ASN A 91 -16.03 3.94 -6.63
N ARG A 92 -15.42 5.10 -6.89
CA ARG A 92 -15.56 5.79 -8.18
C ARG A 92 -15.01 4.98 -9.35
N ILE A 93 -13.85 4.33 -9.17
CA ILE A 93 -13.29 3.39 -10.15
C ILE A 93 -14.27 2.24 -10.42
N ALA A 94 -14.87 1.66 -9.38
CA ALA A 94 -15.84 0.57 -9.54
C ALA A 94 -17.14 1.01 -10.22
N HIS A 95 -17.56 2.26 -10.00
CA HIS A 95 -18.67 2.89 -10.70
C HIS A 95 -18.28 3.42 -12.09
N HIS A 96 -17.04 3.21 -12.53
CA HIS A 96 -16.48 3.74 -13.77
C HIS A 96 -16.68 5.26 -13.93
N GLU A 97 -16.69 5.98 -12.81
CA GLU A 97 -16.78 7.43 -12.82
C GLU A 97 -15.44 8.09 -13.19
N PRO A 98 -15.46 9.27 -13.82
CA PRO A 98 -14.23 10.02 -14.11
C PRO A 98 -13.47 10.40 -12.84
N ILE A 99 -12.17 10.09 -12.77
CA ILE A 99 -11.28 10.42 -11.65
C ILE A 99 -10.25 11.51 -11.97
N PHE A 100 -10.31 12.10 -13.17
CA PHE A 100 -9.30 13.02 -13.71
C PHE A 100 -9.12 14.33 -12.91
N HIS A 101 -10.16 14.74 -12.18
CA HIS A 101 -10.17 15.97 -11.36
C HIS A 101 -9.56 15.77 -9.96
N ARG A 102 -9.16 14.55 -9.60
CA ARG A 102 -8.57 14.25 -8.29
C ARG A 102 -7.06 14.39 -8.32
N ALA A 103 -6.46 14.66 -7.17
CA ALA A 103 -5.01 14.64 -6.98
C ALA A 103 -4.49 13.19 -6.89
N LEU A 104 -4.52 12.46 -8.01
CA LEU A 104 -4.17 11.04 -8.09
C LEU A 104 -2.75 10.75 -7.58
N GLU A 105 -1.83 11.69 -7.77
CA GLU A 105 -0.47 11.57 -7.23
C GLU A 105 -0.46 11.62 -5.69
N ALA A 106 -1.23 12.53 -5.08
CA ALA A 106 -1.36 12.62 -3.63
C ALA A 106 -2.02 11.36 -3.06
N GLU A 107 -3.05 10.84 -3.74
CA GLU A 107 -3.74 9.61 -3.34
C GLU A 107 -2.84 8.38 -3.49
N TYR A 108 -2.01 8.32 -4.53
CA TYR A 108 -0.99 7.30 -4.70
C TYR A 108 0.04 7.33 -3.57
N ARG A 109 0.58 8.51 -3.24
CA ARG A 109 1.53 8.69 -2.13
C ARG A 109 0.92 8.25 -0.81
N LEU A 110 -0.34 8.60 -0.56
CA LEU A 110 -1.09 8.21 0.65
C LEU A 110 -1.25 6.69 0.76
N ILE A 111 -1.64 6.01 -0.32
CA ILE A 111 -1.73 4.54 -0.37
C ILE A 111 -0.36 3.91 -0.14
N GLY A 112 0.68 4.48 -0.75
CA GLY A 112 2.06 4.06 -0.55
C GLY A 112 2.50 4.14 0.91
N GLN A 113 2.21 5.26 1.58
CA GLN A 113 2.50 5.46 3.00
C GLN A 113 1.79 4.44 3.89
N LEU A 114 0.50 4.16 3.64
CA LEU A 114 -0.25 3.14 4.39
C LEU A 114 0.42 1.76 4.30
N ILE A 115 0.86 1.38 3.10
CA ILE A 115 1.54 0.09 2.88
C ILE A 115 2.91 0.10 3.56
N ALA A 116 3.66 1.21 3.44
CA ALA A 116 4.98 1.35 4.03
C ALA A 116 4.95 1.27 5.57
N TRP A 117 3.93 1.87 6.22
CA TRP A 117 3.73 1.75 7.67
C TRP A 117 3.55 0.30 8.13
N ARG A 118 3.02 -0.57 7.26
CA ARG A 118 2.83 -1.99 7.54
C ARG A 118 4.04 -2.84 7.14
N SER A 119 4.60 -2.61 5.95
CA SER A 119 5.76 -3.32 5.40
C SER A 119 6.38 -2.53 4.23
N PRO A 120 7.62 -2.04 4.39
CA PRO A 120 8.36 -1.38 3.32
C PRO A 120 8.61 -2.30 2.12
N GLN A 121 8.83 -3.60 2.35
CA GLN A 121 9.06 -4.57 1.28
C GLN A 121 7.85 -4.69 0.35
N THR A 122 6.64 -4.75 0.91
CA THR A 122 5.41 -4.76 0.11
C THR A 122 5.22 -3.47 -0.66
N PHE A 123 5.54 -2.33 -0.04
CA PHE A 123 5.50 -1.04 -0.72
C PHE A 123 6.45 -1.00 -1.93
N CYS A 124 7.70 -1.45 -1.77
CA CYS A 124 8.67 -1.53 -2.86
C CYS A 124 8.16 -2.37 -4.02
N ARG A 125 7.62 -3.58 -3.75
CA ARG A 125 7.04 -4.43 -4.80
C ARG A 125 5.86 -3.76 -5.50
N MET A 126 4.95 -3.15 -4.75
CA MET A 126 3.84 -2.39 -5.34
C MET A 126 4.35 -1.24 -6.22
N HIS A 127 5.36 -0.50 -5.75
CA HIS A 127 5.94 0.62 -6.48
C HIS A 127 6.66 0.19 -7.77
N GLN A 128 7.29 -0.98 -7.78
CA GLN A 128 7.94 -1.56 -8.97
C GLN A 128 6.95 -2.03 -10.03
N HIS A 129 5.78 -2.55 -9.64
CA HIS A 129 4.81 -3.13 -10.58
C HIS A 129 3.72 -2.17 -11.04
N GLN A 130 3.58 -1.00 -10.43
CA GLN A 130 2.59 -0.01 -10.86
C GLN A 130 3.02 0.73 -12.12
N GLN A 131 2.05 1.11 -12.94
CA GLN A 131 2.26 1.93 -14.13
C GLN A 131 1.71 3.36 -13.96
N ILE A 132 1.02 3.65 -12.85
CA ILE A 132 0.29 4.91 -12.60
C ILE A 132 1.24 6.11 -12.71
N THR A 133 2.44 6.00 -12.14
CA THR A 133 3.47 7.06 -12.22
C THR A 133 3.88 7.39 -13.65
N THR A 134 4.01 6.37 -14.51
CA THR A 134 4.31 6.53 -15.93
C THR A 134 3.17 7.25 -16.65
N TRP A 135 1.92 6.84 -16.41
CA TRP A 135 0.75 7.46 -17.03
C TRP A 135 0.50 8.89 -16.55
N LEU A 136 0.78 9.19 -15.28
CA LEU A 136 0.68 10.54 -14.73
C LEU A 136 1.74 11.48 -15.32
N ALA A 137 2.95 10.97 -15.56
CA ALA A 137 4.03 11.75 -16.20
C ALA A 137 3.77 11.99 -17.69
N ALA A 138 3.07 11.06 -18.36
CA ALA A 138 2.69 11.17 -19.77
C ALA A 138 1.37 11.94 -20.00
N ARG A 139 0.83 12.59 -18.96
CA ARG A 139 -0.41 13.37 -19.05
C ARG A 139 -0.15 14.62 -19.93
N PRO A 140 -0.92 14.82 -21.01
CA PRO A 140 -0.75 15.95 -21.92
C PRO A 140 -1.13 17.29 -21.27
#